data_AF-A0A257Y8P6-F1
#
_entry.id   AF-A0A257Y8P6-F1
#
_cell.length_a   1.000
_cell.length_b   1.000
_cell.length_c   1.000
_cell.angle_alpha   90.00
_cell.angle_beta   90.00
_cell.angle_gamma   90.00
#
_symmetry.space_group_name_H-M   'P 1'
#
loop_
_entity.id
_entity.type
_entity.pdbx_description
1 polymer ?
#
loop_
_entity_poly.entity_id
_entity_poly.type
_entity_poly.pdbx_seq_one_letter_code
_entity_poly.pdbx_strand_id
1 'polypeptide(L)' 'MPLAARSQRILLTRPEPGAARTRARLEALGHSVVGDPMLRFKETGAPLPRGPFSALAFTSA' A
#
# COMPACT_ATOMS: atom_id res chain seq x y z
N MET A 1 23.08 -22.24 4.76
CA MET A 1 21.82 -22.40 5.52
C MET A 1 21.03 -21.10 5.37
N PRO A 2 19.94 -21.03 4.60
CA PRO A 2 19.12 -19.83 4.58
C PRO A 2 18.57 -19.63 5.99
N LEU A 3 18.68 -18.41 6.53
CA LEU A 3 18.11 -18.07 7.83
C LEU A 3 16.61 -18.33 7.74
N ALA A 4 16.10 -19.35 8.44
CA ALA A 4 14.67 -19.59 8.53
C ALA A 4 13.98 -18.29 8.94
N ALA A 5 13.09 -17.78 8.10
CA ALA A 5 12.44 -16.49 8.33
C ALA A 5 11.73 -16.57 9.70
N ARG A 6 12.19 -15.76 10.66
CA ARG A 6 11.54 -15.68 11.97
C ARG A 6 10.17 -15.04 11.77
N SER A 7 9.14 -15.63 12.38
CA SER A 7 7.83 -14.98 12.47
C SER A 7 7.96 -13.69 13.28
N GLN A 8 7.33 -12.61 12.79
CA GLN A 8 7.40 -11.26 13.37
C GLN A 8 5.98 -10.73 13.55
N ARG A 9 5.80 -9.81 14.50
CA ARG A 9 4.58 -9.03 14.64
C ARG A 9 4.78 -7.67 13.98
N ILE A 10 4.00 -7.38 12.94
CA ILE A 10 4.18 -6.23 12.06
C ILE A 10 3.00 -5.26 12.19
N LEU A 11 3.28 -3.98 12.39
CA LEU A 11 2.30 -2.91 12.27
C LEU A 11 2.19 -2.48 10.80
N LEU A 12 1.01 -2.60 10.22
CA LEU A 12 0.72 -2.20 8.85
C LEU A 12 -0.08 -0.89 8.83
N THR A 13 0.59 0.22 8.53
CA THR A 13 0.01 1.56 8.50
C THR A 13 -0.51 2.01 7.12
N ARG A 14 -0.38 1.14 6.12
CA ARG A 14 -0.69 1.44 4.72
C ARG A 14 -2.19 1.75 4.53
N PRO A 15 -2.57 2.74 3.72
CA PRO A 15 -3.97 2.98 3.34
C PRO A 15 -4.58 1.81 2.55
N GLU A 16 -5.90 1.63 2.71
CA GLU A 16 -6.68 0.70 1.91
C GLU A 16 -6.95 1.25 0.49
N PRO A 17 -7.10 0.37 -0.53
CA PRO A 17 -7.18 -1.09 -0.47
C PRO A 17 -5.82 -1.82 -0.50
N GLY A 18 -4.71 -1.07 -0.57
CA GLY A 18 -3.36 -1.65 -0.66
C GLY A 18 -2.93 -2.38 0.61
N ALA A 19 -3.49 -2.02 1.76
CA ALA A 19 -3.21 -2.67 3.04
C ALA A 19 -3.69 -4.13 3.02
N ALA A 20 -4.90 -4.42 2.54
CA ALA A 20 -5.42 -5.79 2.45
C ALA A 20 -4.49 -6.75 1.69
N ARG A 21 -4.01 -6.35 0.51
CA ARG A 21 -3.05 -7.15 -0.29
C ARG A 21 -1.73 -7.35 0.46
N THR A 22 -1.26 -6.33 1.17
CA THR A 22 -0.02 -6.39 1.93
C THR A 22 -0.16 -7.33 3.13
N ARG A 23 -1.28 -7.26 3.86
CA ARG A 23 -1.62 -8.16 4.97
C ARG A 23 -1.59 -9.61 4.52
N ALA A 24 -2.33 -9.95 3.46
CA ALA A 24 -2.40 -11.32 2.95
C ALA A 24 -1.01 -11.89 2.60
N ARG A 25 -0.15 -11.07 1.98
CA ARG A 25 1.23 -11.48 1.67
C ARG A 25 2.08 -11.71 2.93
N LEU A 26 1.97 -10.84 3.93
CA LEU A 26 2.74 -10.96 5.18
C LEU A 26 2.29 -12.16 6.00
N GLU A 27 0.98 -12.42 6.07
CA GLU A 27 0.41 -13.59 6.75
C GLU A 27 0.80 -14.89 6.04
N ALA A 28 0.80 -14.91 4.70
CA ALA A 28 1.28 -16.06 3.92
C ALA A 28 2.78 -16.36 4.12
N LEU A 29 3.58 -15.35 4.54
CA LEU A 29 4.97 -15.51 4.93
C LEU A 29 5.15 -15.92 6.41
N GLY A 30 4.05 -16.12 7.14
CA GLY A 30 4.05 -16.54 8.54
C GLY A 30 4.21 -15.40 9.55
N HIS A 31 4.02 -14.14 9.15
CA HIS A 31 4.02 -13.00 10.08
C HIS A 31 2.62 -12.75 10.67
N SER A 32 2.58 -12.23 11.90
CA SER A 32 1.37 -11.68 12.50
C SER A 32 1.24 -10.21 12.14
N VAL A 33 0.08 -9.78 11.63
CA VAL A 33 -0.14 -8.40 11.17
C VAL A 33 -1.18 -7.69 12.02
N VAL A 34 -0.80 -6.55 12.58
CA VAL A 34 -1.73 -5.58 13.19
C VAL A 34 -1.92 -4.46 12.20
N GLY A 35 -3.14 -4.29 11.67
CA GLY A 35 -3.43 -3.21 10.72
C GLY A 35 -3.93 -1.97 11.45
N ASP A 36 -3.37 -0.82 11.11
CA ASP A 36 -3.79 0.49 11.61
C ASP A 36 -3.58 1.55 10.50
N PRO A 37 -4.47 1.61 9.47
CA PRO A 37 -4.30 2.52 8.34
C PRO A 37 -4.24 3.98 8.79
N MET A 38 -3.08 4.62 8.59
CA MET A 38 -2.85 6.01 9.03
C MET A 38 -3.25 7.06 8.00
N LEU A 39 -3.56 6.63 6.78
CA LEU A 39 -3.93 7.50 5.66
C LEU A 39 -5.20 6.98 5.00
N ARG A 40 -5.87 7.87 4.25
CA ARG A 40 -6.99 7.54 3.37
C ARG A 40 -6.83 8.26 2.03
N PHE A 41 -7.27 7.62 0.96
CA PHE A 41 -7.43 8.30 -0.31
C PHE A 41 -8.63 9.23 -0.26
N LYS A 42 -8.48 10.42 -0.83
CA LYS A 42 -9.56 11.40 -1.00
C LYS A 42 -9.38 12.08 -2.34
N GLU A 43 -10.46 12.19 -3.10
CA GLU A 43 -10.48 12.99 -4.31
C GLU A 43 -10.20 14.46 -3.96
N THR A 44 -9.26 15.07 -4.67
CA THR A 44 -8.87 16.46 -4.41
C THR A 44 -9.83 17.46 -5.03
N GLY A 45 -10.63 17.04 -6.02
CA GLY A 45 -11.46 17.94 -6.83
C GLY A 45 -10.65 18.94 -7.66
N ALA A 46 -9.32 18.77 -7.76
CA ALA A 46 -8.48 19.67 -8.52
C ALA A 46 -8.86 19.62 -10.01
N PRO A 47 -8.99 20.76 -10.70
CA PRO A 47 -9.34 20.76 -12.11
C PRO A 47 -8.20 20.14 -12.93
N LEU A 48 -8.56 19.47 -14.02
CA LEU A 48 -7.56 19.01 -14.98
C LEU A 48 -6.85 20.23 -15.60
N PRO A 49 -5.52 20.15 -15.80
CA PRO A 49 -4.80 21.20 -16.50
C PRO A 49 -5.27 21.31 -17.95
N ARG A 50 -5.25 22.52 -18.50
CA ARG A 50 -5.79 22.83 -19.84
C ARG A 50 -4.72 22.66 -20.92
N GLY A 51 -5.15 22.38 -22.15
CA GLY A 51 -4.28 22.28 -23.33
C GLY A 51 -3.83 20.84 -23.64
N PRO A 52 -3.03 20.65 -24.70
CA PRO A 52 -2.55 19.33 -25.10
C PRO A 52 -1.45 18.81 -24.18
N PHE A 53 -1.47 17.50 -23.89
CA PHE A 53 -0.40 16.80 -23.18
C PHE A 53 0.20 15.72 -24.08
N SER A 54 1.54 15.63 -24.12
CA SER A 54 2.25 14.58 -24.87
C SER A 54 2.35 13.26 -24.11
N ALA A 55 2.20 13.28 -22.78
CA ALA A 55 2.31 12.11 -21.91
C ALA A 55 1.59 12.32 -20.56
N LEU A 56 1.31 11.21 -19.88
CA LEU A 56 0.77 11.16 -18.52
C LEU A 56 1.61 10.21 -17.68
N ALA A 57 1.79 10.54 -16.40
CA ALA A 57 2.51 9.72 -15.44
C ALA A 57 1.64 9.45 -14.20
N PHE A 58 1.67 8.20 -13.72
CA PHE A 58 0.98 7.76 -12.52
C PHE A 58 2.03 7.28 -11.52
N THR A 59 1.95 7.76 -10.28
CA THR A 59 2.94 7.44 -9.23
C THR A 59 2.51 6.29 -8.33
N SER A 60 1.29 5.79 -8.51
CA SER A 60 0.72 4.69 -7.72
C SER A 60 -0.35 3.95 -8.53
N ALA A 61 -0.55 2.66 -8.21
CA ALA A 61 -1.50 1.75 -8.85
C ALA A 61 -2.69 1.39 -7.94
#